data_AF-A0A972M6D9-F1
#
_entry.id   AF-A0A972M6D9-F1
#
_cell.length_a   1.000
_cell.length_b   1.000
_cell.length_c   1.000
_cell.angle_alpha   90.00
_cell.angle_beta   90.00
_cell.angle_gamma   90.00
#
_symmetry.space_group_name_H-M   'P 1'
#
loop_
_entity.id
_entity.type
_entity.pdbx_description
1 polymer ?
#
loop_
_entity_poly.entity_id
_entity_poly.type
_entity_poly.pdbx_seq_one_letter_code
_entity_poly.pdbx_strand_id
1 'polypeptide(L)'
;MAGWKNWDKTYRFWTSEALTPEVIRKHLKNLKPAREFDSLYYSALARQHADWVVGINFTRLATLKSNSGDVWSVGRVQTPTLRLIVEREEEIQNFQPEEYFVIKATFQKENKNYEGILIRDKSLKLLKEDIKDLEPLEDE
;
A
#
# COMPACT_ATOMS: atom_id res chain seq x y z
N MET A 1 25.19 18.50 -12.51
CA MET A 1 26.25 18.20 -11.53
C MET A 1 25.87 16.88 -10.90
N ALA A 2 26.84 16.00 -10.64
CA ALA A 2 26.70 14.75 -9.88
C ALA A 2 28.08 14.30 -9.33
N GLY A 3 28.99 15.27 -9.09
CA GLY A 3 30.40 15.01 -8.78
C GLY A 3 31.33 14.78 -10.00
N TRP A 4 30.79 14.80 -11.23
CA TRP A 4 31.56 14.56 -12.46
C TRP A 4 32.25 15.81 -12.98
N LYS A 5 33.50 15.67 -13.43
CA LYS A 5 34.21 16.70 -14.20
C LYS A 5 33.60 16.80 -15.60
N ASN A 6 33.39 18.02 -16.11
CA ASN A 6 32.80 18.32 -17.43
C ASN A 6 31.32 17.89 -17.61
N TRP A 7 30.47 18.21 -16.63
CA TRP A 7 29.02 17.93 -16.71
C TRP A 7 28.32 18.59 -17.90
N ASP A 8 28.83 19.72 -18.36
CA ASP A 8 28.43 20.43 -19.58
C ASP A 8 28.65 19.62 -20.87
N LYS A 9 29.56 18.64 -20.86
CA LYS A 9 29.88 17.78 -22.00
C LYS A 9 29.37 16.34 -21.83
N THR A 10 28.54 16.11 -20.80
CA THR A 10 27.99 14.79 -20.49
C THR A 10 26.61 14.65 -21.12
N TYR A 11 26.36 13.51 -21.74
CA TYR A 11 25.07 13.16 -22.33
C TYR A 11 24.47 11.93 -21.64
N ARG A 12 23.15 11.86 -21.61
CA ARG A 12 22.36 10.80 -20.98
C ARG A 12 21.70 9.95 -22.07
N PHE A 13 21.96 8.65 -21.99
CA PHE A 13 21.13 7.63 -22.64
C PHE A 13 19.95 7.31 -21.71
N TRP A 14 18.72 7.44 -22.21
CA TRP A 14 17.50 7.20 -21.43
C TRP A 14 16.47 6.46 -22.28
N THR A 15 16.08 5.26 -21.86
CA THR A 15 15.04 4.48 -22.52
C THR A 15 14.28 3.63 -21.50
N SER A 16 12.97 3.45 -21.73
CA SER A 16 12.13 2.46 -21.07
C SER A 16 11.79 1.28 -21.99
N GLU A 17 12.31 1.30 -23.23
CA GLU A 17 12.13 0.24 -24.24
C GLU A 17 13.12 -0.91 -24.01
N ALA A 18 12.79 -2.09 -24.55
CA ALA A 18 13.70 -3.23 -24.51
C ALA A 18 15.03 -2.93 -25.22
N LEU A 19 16.14 -3.40 -24.65
CA LEU A 19 17.50 -3.12 -25.12
C LEU A 19 17.87 -3.93 -26.38
N THR A 20 17.10 -3.80 -27.45
CA THR A 20 17.42 -4.40 -28.75
C THR A 20 18.48 -3.56 -29.49
N PRO A 21 19.25 -4.16 -30.43
CA PRO A 21 20.27 -3.43 -31.19
C PRO A 21 19.73 -2.19 -31.93
N GLU A 22 18.49 -2.26 -32.41
CA GLU A 22 17.82 -1.14 -33.09
C GLU A 22 17.53 0.02 -32.13
N VAL A 23 16.93 -0.29 -30.97
CA VAL A 23 16.60 0.69 -29.93
C VAL A 23 17.87 1.36 -29.41
N ILE A 24 18.94 0.59 -29.14
CA ILE A 24 20.22 1.15 -28.68
C ILE A 24 20.79 2.12 -29.71
N ARG A 25 20.85 1.74 -30.99
CA ARG A 25 21.38 2.61 -32.06
C ARG A 25 20.54 3.88 -32.22
N LYS A 26 19.22 3.77 -32.14
CA LYS A 26 18.28 4.90 -32.22
C LYS A 26 18.52 5.90 -31.08
N HIS A 27 18.60 5.41 -29.85
CA HIS A 27 18.78 6.27 -28.66
C HIS A 27 20.20 6.82 -28.51
N LEU A 28 21.23 6.11 -28.97
CA LEU A 28 22.60 6.63 -29.04
C LEU A 28 22.76 7.78 -30.05
N LYS A 29 21.92 7.83 -31.10
CA LYS A 29 21.87 8.96 -32.03
C LYS A 29 21.16 10.19 -31.45
N ASN A 30 20.27 9.98 -30.48
CA ASN A 30 19.41 11.00 -29.88
C ASN A 30 19.70 11.19 -28.39
N LEU A 31 20.98 11.24 -28.03
CA LEU A 31 21.39 11.48 -26.65
C LEU A 31 21.04 12.89 -26.21
N LYS A 32 20.58 13.03 -24.97
CA LYS A 32 20.21 14.33 -24.40
C LYS A 32 21.31 14.84 -23.47
N PRO A 33 21.56 16.16 -23.40
CA PRO A 33 22.45 16.73 -22.39
C PRO A 33 22.06 16.28 -20.98
N ALA A 34 23.03 15.86 -20.16
CA ALA A 34 22.77 15.34 -18.83
C ALA A 34 22.13 16.38 -17.89
N ARG A 35 22.36 17.68 -18.15
CA ARG A 35 21.75 18.81 -17.42
C ARG A 35 20.22 18.81 -17.46
N GLU A 36 19.60 18.26 -18.50
CA GLU A 36 18.13 18.15 -18.56
C GLU A 36 17.55 17.28 -17.42
N PHE A 37 18.38 16.44 -16.80
CA PHE A 37 17.99 15.51 -15.74
C PHE A 37 18.47 15.95 -14.35
N ASP A 38 19.02 17.16 -14.20
CA ASP A 38 19.52 17.65 -12.91
C ASP A 38 18.40 17.64 -11.84
N SER A 39 17.15 17.90 -12.20
CA SER A 39 16.00 17.82 -11.28
C SER A 39 15.80 16.41 -10.69
N LEU A 40 15.99 15.35 -11.48
CA LEU A 40 15.91 13.96 -11.01
C LEU A 40 17.04 13.65 -10.04
N TYR A 41 18.25 14.14 -10.33
CA TYR A 41 19.39 14.02 -9.44
C TYR A 41 19.12 14.70 -8.08
N TYR A 42 18.67 15.96 -8.10
CA TYR A 42 18.38 16.69 -6.87
C TYR A 42 17.24 16.05 -6.06
N SER A 43 16.22 15.51 -6.73
CA SER A 43 15.14 14.75 -6.07
C SER A 43 15.68 13.50 -5.36
N ALA A 44 16.54 12.72 -6.03
CA ALA A 44 17.17 11.54 -5.43
C ALA A 44 18.09 11.91 -4.26
N LEU A 45 18.86 13.00 -4.40
CA LEU A 45 19.76 13.50 -3.35
C LEU A 45 18.96 13.98 -2.13
N ALA A 46 17.92 14.79 -2.33
CA ALA A 46 17.05 15.25 -1.27
C ALA A 46 16.43 14.07 -0.51
N ARG A 47 15.96 13.04 -1.22
CA ARG A 47 15.46 11.80 -0.60
C ARG A 47 16.53 11.10 0.23
N GLN A 48 17.73 10.92 -0.32
CA GLN A 48 18.85 10.27 0.39
C GLN A 48 19.19 11.01 1.68
N HIS A 49 19.27 12.35 1.63
CA HIS A 49 19.53 13.18 2.80
C HIS A 49 18.40 13.09 3.83
N ALA A 50 17.14 13.19 3.40
CA ALA A 50 15.99 13.10 4.29
C ALA A 50 15.91 11.75 5.00
N ASP A 51 16.08 10.65 4.25
CA ASP A 51 16.06 9.30 4.80
C ASP A 51 17.21 9.10 5.80
N TRP A 52 18.40 9.66 5.52
CA TRP A 52 19.55 9.60 6.44
C TRP A 52 19.31 10.41 7.71
N VAL A 53 18.89 11.67 7.60
CA VAL A 53 18.64 12.56 8.76
C VAL A 53 17.60 11.96 9.69
N VAL A 54 16.48 11.46 9.15
CA VAL A 54 15.44 10.81 9.96
C VAL A 54 15.98 9.50 10.55
N GLY A 55 16.56 8.65 9.71
CA GLY A 55 17.01 7.31 10.11
C GLY A 55 18.06 7.33 11.22
N ILE A 56 19.13 8.12 11.06
CA ILE A 56 20.24 8.12 12.02
C ILE A 56 19.84 8.70 13.38
N ASN A 57 19.08 9.80 13.39
CA ASN A 57 18.73 10.49 14.62
C ASN A 57 17.69 9.71 15.42
N PHE A 58 16.60 9.26 14.78
CA PHE A 58 15.55 8.56 15.50
C PHE A 58 15.93 7.12 15.87
N THR A 59 16.72 6.42 15.05
CA THR A 59 17.21 5.08 15.43
C THR A 59 18.07 5.15 16.68
N ARG A 60 18.98 6.13 16.77
CA ARG A 60 19.79 6.35 17.97
C ARG A 60 18.93 6.68 19.19
N LEU A 61 17.98 7.60 19.04
CA LEU A 61 17.06 7.96 20.12
C LEU A 61 16.26 6.75 20.61
N ALA A 62 15.64 6.00 19.69
CA ALA A 62 14.80 4.85 20.02
C ALA A 62 15.60 3.73 20.68
N THR A 63 16.79 3.42 20.15
CA THR A 63 17.70 2.41 20.70
C THR A 63 18.14 2.77 22.13
N LEU A 64 18.50 4.04 22.37
CA LEU A 64 18.88 4.49 23.71
C LEU A 64 17.69 4.52 24.67
N LYS A 65 16.47 4.74 24.18
CA LYS A 65 15.25 4.78 24.99
C LYS A 65 14.70 3.40 25.31
N SER A 66 14.90 2.40 24.45
CA SER A 66 14.38 1.06 24.67
C SER A 66 15.06 0.34 25.83
N ASN A 67 16.33 0.68 26.11
CA ASN A 67 17.19 -0.01 27.09
C ASN A 67 17.24 -1.54 26.90
N SER A 68 16.88 -2.06 25.73
CA SER A 68 16.81 -3.50 25.49
C SER A 68 18.18 -4.11 25.17
N GLY A 69 19.17 -3.27 24.84
CA GLY A 69 20.47 -3.71 24.31
C GLY A 69 20.43 -3.97 22.79
N ASP A 70 19.26 -3.96 22.17
CA ASP A 70 19.06 -4.16 20.74
C ASP A 70 18.87 -2.86 19.98
N VAL A 71 19.15 -2.88 18.67
CA VAL A 71 18.92 -1.74 17.79
C VAL A 71 17.44 -1.63 17.43
N TRP A 72 16.84 -0.47 17.73
CA TRP A 72 15.47 -0.14 17.35
C TRP A 72 15.51 0.80 16.14
N SER A 73 15.41 0.22 14.93
CA SER A 73 15.47 0.99 13.69
C SER A 73 14.22 1.84 13.48
N VAL A 74 14.43 3.13 13.23
CA VAL A 74 13.38 4.08 12.88
C VAL A 74 13.68 4.64 11.50
N GLY A 75 12.65 4.80 10.68
CA GLY A 75 12.82 5.42 9.37
C GLY A 75 11.51 5.88 8.77
N ARG A 76 11.62 6.85 7.86
CA ARG A 76 10.47 7.52 7.23
C ARG A 76 9.53 6.57 6.48
N VAL A 77 10.01 5.40 6.04
CA VAL A 77 9.19 4.38 5.36
C VAL A 77 8.90 3.19 6.26
N GLN A 78 9.91 2.57 6.87
CA GLN A 78 9.73 1.36 7.69
C GLN A 78 8.76 1.56 8.86
N THR A 79 8.82 2.71 9.54
CA THR A 79 8.04 2.95 10.76
C THR A 79 6.56 3.19 10.46
N PRO A 80 6.18 4.01 9.46
CA PRO A 80 4.79 4.08 9.02
C PRO A 80 4.25 2.76 8.47
N THR A 81 5.07 1.97 7.76
CA THR A 81 4.65 0.64 7.30
C THR A 81 4.34 -0.29 8.47
N LEU A 82 5.20 -0.31 9.50
CA LEU A 82 4.94 -1.08 10.72
C LEU A 82 3.66 -0.62 11.42
N ARG A 83 3.43 0.70 11.47
CA ARG A 83 2.22 1.27 12.07
C ARG A 83 0.94 0.74 11.42
N LEU A 84 0.89 0.59 10.09
CA LEU A 84 -0.28 0.01 9.41
C LEU A 84 -0.61 -1.41 9.90
N ILE A 85 0.41 -2.21 10.20
CA ILE A 85 0.24 -3.58 10.72
C ILE A 85 -0.27 -3.52 12.16
N VAL A 86 0.32 -2.65 13.00
CA VAL A 86 -0.08 -2.46 14.39
C VAL A 86 -1.54 -1.98 14.48
N GLU A 87 -1.91 -0.97 13.70
CA GLU A 87 -3.29 -0.45 13.65
C GLU A 87 -4.27 -1.55 13.23
N ARG A 88 -3.91 -2.39 12.24
CA ARG A 88 -4.74 -3.51 11.81
C ARG A 88 -4.90 -4.58 12.91
N GLU A 89 -3.83 -4.87 13.65
CA GLU A 89 -3.89 -5.80 14.78
C GLU A 89 -4.76 -5.23 15.90
N GLU A 90 -4.64 -3.94 16.22
CA GLU A 90 -5.50 -3.27 17.20
C GLU A 90 -6.97 -3.30 16.77
N GLU A 91 -7.29 -3.10 15.49
CA GLU A 91 -8.65 -3.26 14.97
C GLU A 91 -9.18 -4.68 15.20
N ILE A 92 -8.37 -5.71 14.97
CA ILE A 92 -8.75 -7.12 15.16
C ILE A 92 -8.96 -7.43 16.64
N GLN A 93 -8.04 -7.01 17.51
CA GLN A 93 -8.13 -7.21 18.97
C GLN A 93 -9.35 -6.53 19.57
N ASN A 94 -9.71 -5.35 19.06
CA ASN A 94 -10.85 -4.58 19.52
C ASN A 94 -12.16 -4.90 18.77
N PHE A 95 -12.11 -5.75 17.75
CA PHE A 95 -13.30 -6.16 17.01
C PHE A 95 -14.18 -7.02 17.92
N GLN A 96 -15.39 -6.54 18.20
CA GLN A 96 -16.43 -7.30 18.91
C GLN A 96 -17.37 -7.87 17.85
N PRO A 97 -17.33 -9.19 17.59
CA PRO A 97 -18.24 -9.80 16.64
C PRO A 97 -19.68 -9.63 17.12
N GLU A 98 -20.50 -8.99 16.30
CA GLU A 98 -21.93 -8.86 16.55
C GLU A 98 -22.69 -9.87 15.69
N GLU A 99 -23.60 -10.60 16.33
CA GLU A 99 -24.53 -11.49 15.63
C GLU A 99 -25.45 -10.64 14.74
N TYR A 100 -25.49 -10.97 13.45
CA TYR A 100 -26.38 -10.34 12.49
C TYR A 100 -27.07 -11.41 11.64
N PHE A 101 -28.31 -11.12 11.26
CA PHE A 101 -29.12 -12.02 10.45
C PHE A 101 -29.31 -11.44 9.05
N VAL A 102 -29.27 -12.29 8.04
CA VAL A 102 -29.55 -11.91 6.66
C VAL A 102 -30.70 -12.75 6.15
N ILE A 103 -31.66 -12.12 5.48
CA ILE A 103 -32.77 -12.85 4.86
C ILE A 103 -32.27 -13.33 3.50
N LYS A 104 -32.15 -14.65 3.37
CA LYS A 104 -31.83 -15.33 2.12
C LYS A 104 -33.10 -16.04 1.64
N ALA A 105 -33.50 -15.78 0.41
CA ALA A 105 -34.68 -16.38 -0.21
C ALA A 105 -34.26 -17.24 -1.41
N THR A 106 -34.80 -18.46 -1.47
CA THR A 106 -34.63 -19.37 -2.61
C THR A 106 -35.82 -19.22 -3.53
N PHE A 107 -35.57 -18.99 -4.80
CA PHE A 107 -36.57 -18.82 -5.83
C PHE A 107 -36.38 -19.90 -6.91
N GLN A 108 -37.48 -20.32 -7.53
CA GLN A 108 -37.47 -21.31 -8.59
C GLN A 108 -38.20 -20.80 -9.83
N LYS A 109 -37.56 -20.88 -11.00
CA LYS A 109 -38.19 -20.65 -12.31
C LYS A 109 -37.54 -21.52 -13.36
N GLU A 110 -38.36 -22.16 -14.18
CA GLU A 110 -37.92 -22.98 -15.33
C GLU A 110 -36.87 -24.03 -14.92
N ASN A 111 -37.09 -24.75 -13.82
CA ASN A 111 -36.17 -25.75 -13.25
C ASN A 111 -34.79 -25.21 -12.81
N LYS A 112 -34.64 -23.89 -12.67
CA LYS A 112 -33.45 -23.26 -12.11
C LYS A 112 -33.77 -22.65 -10.75
N ASN A 113 -32.92 -22.94 -9.77
CA ASN A 113 -32.96 -22.30 -8.47
C ASN A 113 -32.04 -21.09 -8.49
N TYR A 114 -32.47 -20.00 -7.86
CA TYR A 114 -31.66 -18.81 -7.67
C TYR A 114 -31.87 -18.27 -6.25
N GLU A 115 -30.79 -17.78 -5.66
CA GLU A 115 -30.77 -17.26 -4.30
C GLU A 115 -30.74 -15.74 -4.36
N GLY A 116 -31.59 -15.09 -3.57
CA GLY A 116 -31.57 -13.65 -3.36
C GLY A 116 -31.27 -13.33 -1.91
N ILE A 117 -30.35 -12.40 -1.69
CA ILE A 117 -30.10 -11.82 -0.37
C ILE A 117 -30.83 -10.49 -0.31
N LEU A 118 -31.61 -10.27 0.76
CA LEU A 118 -32.25 -8.98 0.99
C LEU A 118 -31.19 -7.91 1.28
N ILE A 119 -31.03 -6.96 0.36
CA ILE A 119 -30.20 -5.78 0.56
C ILE A 119 -31.06 -4.74 1.30
N ARG A 120 -30.72 -4.47 2.56
CA ARG A 120 -31.47 -3.55 3.41
C ARG A 120 -31.33 -2.10 2.95
N ASP A 121 -32.43 -1.34 3.01
CA ASP A 121 -32.39 0.12 3.12
C ASP A 121 -32.29 0.50 4.61
N LYS A 122 -31.61 1.61 4.93
CA LYS A 122 -31.24 2.03 6.30
C LYS A 122 -32.44 2.23 7.25
N SER A 123 -33.65 2.24 6.72
CA SER A 123 -34.92 2.52 7.42
C SER A 123 -35.59 1.30 8.05
N LEU A 124 -35.19 0.07 7.69
CA LEU A 124 -35.77 -1.16 8.23
C LEU A 124 -34.88 -1.75 9.32
N LYS A 125 -35.24 -1.53 10.59
CA LYS A 125 -34.64 -2.24 11.74
C LYS A 125 -35.42 -3.53 11.98
N LEU A 126 -34.85 -4.67 11.61
CA LEU A 126 -35.32 -5.96 12.09
C LEU A 126 -34.84 -6.12 13.54
N LEU A 127 -35.78 -6.21 14.48
CA LEU A 127 -35.49 -6.51 15.88
C LEU A 127 -35.30 -8.02 16.03
N LYS A 128 -34.57 -8.47 17.06
CA LYS A 128 -34.45 -9.91 17.40
C LYS A 128 -35.82 -10.58 17.59
N GLU A 129 -36.85 -9.79 17.90
CA GLU A 129 -38.23 -10.25 18.04
C GLU A 129 -38.89 -10.60 16.69
N ASP A 130 -38.53 -9.93 15.59
CA ASP A 130 -39.09 -10.17 14.25
C ASP A 130 -38.56 -11.45 13.59
N ILE A 131 -37.51 -12.05 14.18
CA ILE A 131 -36.75 -13.18 13.64
C ILE A 131 -37.05 -14.46 14.46
N LYS A 132 -37.83 -14.37 15.54
CA LYS A 132 -38.13 -15.51 16.44
C LYS A 132 -38.75 -16.71 15.73
N ASP A 133 -39.51 -16.46 14.66
CA ASP A 133 -40.26 -17.48 13.93
C ASP A 133 -39.55 -17.93 12.64
N LEU A 134 -38.34 -17.41 12.36
CA LEU A 134 -37.55 -17.77 11.20
C LEU A 134 -36.57 -18.88 11.57
N GLU A 135 -36.71 -20.03 10.91
CA GLU A 135 -35.79 -21.15 11.09
C GLU A 135 -34.39 -20.79 10.52
N PRO A 136 -33.30 -21.10 11.25
CA PRO A 136 -31.96 -21.04 10.69
C PRO A 136 -31.91 -21.89 9.42
N LEU A 137 -31.30 -21.35 8.36
CA LEU A 137 -30.96 -22.19 7.22
C LEU A 137 -29.95 -23.23 7.68
N GLU A 138 -30.29 -24.51 7.54
CA GLU A 138 -29.33 -25.60 7.80
C GLU A 138 -28.18 -25.46 6.80
N ASP A 139 -26.95 -25.39 7.32
CA ASP A 139 -25.74 -25.47 6.51
C ASP A 139 -25.58 -26.92 6.03
N GLU A 140 -25.63 -27.16 4.72
CA GLU A 140 -25.15 -28.41 4.10
C GLU A 140 -23.61 -28.50 4.14
#